data_AF-A0A1G8Q6X4-F1
#
_entry.id   AF-A0A1G8Q6X4-F1
#
_cell.length_a   1.000
_cell.length_b   1.000
_cell.length_c   1.000
_cell.angle_alpha   90.00
_cell.angle_beta   90.00
_cell.angle_gamma   90.00
#
_symmetry.space_group_name_H-M   'P 1'
#
loop_
_entity.id
_entity.type
_entity.pdbx_description
1 polymer ?
#
loop_
_entity_poly.entity_id
_entity_poly.type
_entity_poly.pdbx_seq_one_letter_code
_entity_poly.pdbx_strand_id
1 'polypeptide(L)'
;MKRDDLTGRSVAAVAVLIGDVVLLMAIGFAIDRARNRGVLCDGATVLCSGEDPSPAQWQAEMAFRSTVAYGSFTVMALILIVTVVAAWRRRRHGIVVMQLTAFAAVAALAALWEPYAPLH
;
A
#
# COMPACT_ATOMS: atom_id res chain seq x y z
N MET A 1 -15.82 -38.12 -2.29
CA MET A 1 -14.70 -37.30 -1.78
C MET A 1 -14.44 -36.15 -2.76
N LYS A 2 -15.14 -35.00 -2.66
CA LYS A 2 -14.96 -33.88 -3.62
C LYS A 2 -15.52 -32.51 -3.21
N ARG A 3 -16.45 -32.41 -2.25
CA ARG A 3 -16.99 -31.12 -1.79
C ARG A 3 -16.10 -30.43 -0.75
N ASP A 4 -15.57 -31.18 0.21
CA ASP A 4 -14.81 -30.59 1.33
C ASP A 4 -13.47 -29.96 0.90
N ASP A 5 -12.80 -30.52 -0.13
CA ASP A 5 -11.56 -29.95 -0.70
C ASP A 5 -11.82 -28.64 -1.46
N LEU A 6 -12.97 -28.54 -2.13
CA LEU A 6 -13.36 -27.35 -2.90
C LEU A 6 -13.75 -26.20 -1.97
N THR A 7 -14.49 -26.50 -0.90
CA THR A 7 -14.85 -25.54 0.16
C THR A 7 -13.59 -25.07 0.92
N GLY A 8 -12.65 -25.97 1.22
CA GLY A 8 -11.39 -25.59 1.88
C GLY A 8 -10.50 -24.69 1.01
N ARG A 9 -10.49 -24.91 -0.31
CA ARG A 9 -9.77 -24.06 -1.28
C ARG A 9 -10.43 -22.70 -1.45
N SER A 10 -11.75 -22.62 -1.51
CA SER A 10 -12.47 -21.35 -1.64
C SER A 10 -12.34 -20.51 -0.37
N VAL A 11 -12.50 -21.11 0.81
CA VAL A 11 -12.31 -20.40 2.09
C VAL A 11 -10.89 -19.85 2.21
N ALA A 12 -9.88 -20.61 1.82
CA ALA A 12 -8.50 -20.13 1.86
C ALA A 12 -8.23 -18.98 0.86
N ALA A 13 -8.79 -19.05 -0.34
CA ALA A 13 -8.67 -17.96 -1.32
C ALA A 13 -9.37 -16.69 -0.82
N VAL A 14 -10.56 -16.82 -0.24
CA VAL A 14 -11.29 -15.70 0.38
C VAL A 14 -10.51 -15.11 1.55
N ALA A 15 -9.95 -15.93 2.43
CA ALA A 15 -9.15 -15.45 3.56
C ALA A 15 -7.92 -14.67 3.09
N VAL A 16 -7.26 -15.12 2.02
CA VAL A 16 -6.12 -14.43 1.41
C VAL A 16 -6.55 -13.08 0.83
N LEU A 17 -7.65 -13.04 0.08
CA LEU A 17 -8.19 -11.79 -0.48
C LEU A 17 -8.56 -10.79 0.62
N ILE A 18 -9.19 -11.25 1.71
CA ILE A 18 -9.49 -10.40 2.87
C ILE A 18 -8.18 -9.86 3.47
N GLY A 19 -7.16 -10.71 3.60
CA GLY A 19 -5.84 -10.29 4.07
C GLY A 19 -5.21 -9.22 3.19
N ASP A 20 -5.29 -9.35 1.86
CA ASP A 20 -4.78 -8.36 0.90
C ASP A 20 -5.50 -7.02 1.04
N VAL A 21 -6.83 -7.05 1.17
CA VAL A 21 -7.64 -5.85 1.37
C VAL A 21 -7.30 -5.16 2.68
N VAL A 22 -7.18 -5.91 3.78
CA VAL A 22 -6.79 -5.36 5.09
C VAL A 22 -5.39 -4.75 5.03
N LEU A 23 -4.44 -5.42 4.36
CA LEU A 23 -3.09 -4.90 4.17
C LEU A 23 -3.08 -3.59 3.38
N LEU A 24 -3.87 -3.53 2.30
CA LEU A 24 -4.00 -2.35 1.45
C LEU A 24 -4.65 -1.18 2.23
N MET A 25 -5.69 -1.45 3.03
CA MET A 25 -6.30 -0.43 3.90
C MET A 25 -5.33 0.06 4.98
N ALA A 26 -4.58 -0.83 5.63
CA ALA A 26 -3.63 -0.47 6.68
C ALA A 26 -2.50 0.43 6.15
N ILE A 27 -1.98 0.12 4.96
CA ILE A 27 -0.97 0.92 4.30
C ILE A 27 -1.54 2.24 3.80
N GLY A 28 -2.71 2.21 3.15
CA GLY A 28 -3.42 3.42 2.75
C GLY A 28 -3.62 4.37 3.93
N PHE A 29 -4.02 3.84 5.09
CA PHE A 29 -4.16 4.60 6.32
C PHE A 29 -2.83 5.18 6.82
N ALA A 30 -1.74 4.41 6.79
CA ALA A 30 -0.42 4.91 7.21
C ALA A 30 0.08 6.05 6.31
N ILE A 31 -0.10 5.89 4.99
CA ILE A 31 0.27 6.90 3.98
C ILE A 31 -0.60 8.14 4.12
N ASP A 32 -1.91 7.98 4.20
CA ASP A 32 -2.86 9.08 4.37
C ASP A 32 -2.60 9.84 5.68
N ARG A 33 -2.38 9.11 6.78
CA ARG A 33 -2.06 9.72 8.06
C ARG A 33 -0.73 10.48 8.02
N ALA A 34 0.27 9.98 7.30
CA ALA A 34 1.52 10.70 7.10
C ALA A 34 1.34 11.94 6.21
N ARG A 35 0.49 11.86 5.18
CA ARG A 35 0.13 13.00 4.33
C ARG A 35 -0.61 14.09 5.10
N ASN A 36 -1.49 13.69 6.02
CA ASN A 36 -2.32 14.55 6.85
C ASN A 36 -1.64 14.93 8.20
N ARG A 37 -0.38 14.54 8.41
CA ARG A 37 0.36 14.82 9.65
C ARG A 37 0.89 16.25 9.66
N GLY A 38 0.00 17.21 9.87
CA GLY A 38 0.36 18.63 10.06
C GLY A 38 -0.66 19.58 9.42
N VAL A 39 -0.73 20.81 9.93
CA VAL A 39 -1.49 21.92 9.31
C VAL A 39 -0.66 22.42 8.13
N LEU A 40 -0.54 21.59 7.10
CA LEU A 40 0.14 21.91 5.85
C LEU A 40 -0.98 22.01 4.82
N CYS A 41 -1.41 23.23 4.53
CA CYS A 41 -2.61 23.45 3.75
C CYS A 41 -2.59 22.72 2.42
N ASP A 42 -3.73 22.09 2.15
CA ASP A 42 -4.20 21.58 0.87
C ASP A 42 -3.09 21.24 -0.11
N GLY A 43 -2.17 20.36 0.31
CA GLY A 43 -1.29 19.55 -0.55
C GLY A 43 -0.36 20.25 -1.54
N ALA A 44 -0.41 21.58 -1.69
CA ALA A 44 0.13 22.29 -2.86
C ALA A 44 1.08 23.44 -2.52
N THR A 45 0.98 24.03 -1.33
CA THR A 45 1.89 25.08 -0.88
C THR A 45 2.13 24.93 0.60
N VAL A 46 3.38 25.08 1.03
CA VAL A 46 3.71 25.07 2.45
C VAL A 46 3.39 26.41 3.06
N LEU A 47 2.13 26.77 3.07
CA LEU A 47 1.74 27.94 3.82
C LEU A 47 0.32 27.77 4.22
N CYS A 48 0.07 27.75 5.53
CA CYS A 48 -1.23 28.15 6.02
C CYS A 48 -1.16 28.86 7.36
N SER A 49 -1.84 30.02 7.39
CA SER A 49 -1.99 30.94 8.51
C SER A 49 -0.69 31.30 9.24
N GLY A 50 0.35 31.75 8.53
CA GLY A 50 1.54 32.26 9.22
C GLY A 50 2.70 32.65 8.29
N GLU A 51 3.49 31.67 7.87
CA GLU A 51 4.76 31.89 7.16
C GLU A 51 5.12 30.73 6.21
N ASP A 52 5.70 31.04 5.04
CA ASP A 52 6.31 30.06 4.13
C ASP A 52 7.45 29.34 4.84
N PRO A 53 7.62 28.03 4.65
CA PRO A 53 8.68 27.29 5.26
C PRO A 53 9.98 27.76 4.62
N SER A 54 11.04 27.51 5.35
CA SER A 54 12.32 27.36 4.69
C SER A 54 12.29 26.18 3.69
N PRO A 55 13.08 26.23 2.61
CA PRO A 55 13.30 25.08 1.73
C PRO A 55 13.71 23.80 2.48
N ALA A 56 14.43 23.94 3.59
CA ALA A 56 14.84 22.82 4.44
C ALA A 56 13.65 22.11 5.12
N GLN A 57 12.67 22.87 5.62
CA GLN A 57 11.47 22.31 6.23
C GLN A 57 10.59 21.59 5.21
N TRP A 58 10.44 22.14 4.00
CA TRP A 58 9.73 21.45 2.91
C TRP A 58 10.42 20.15 2.51
N GLN A 59 11.74 20.17 2.32
CA GLN A 59 12.51 18.97 1.98
C GLN A 59 12.40 17.89 3.06
N ALA A 60 12.47 18.27 4.35
CA ALA A 60 12.32 17.33 5.45
C ALA A 60 10.94 16.66 5.48
N GLU A 61 9.87 17.43 5.24
CA GLU A 61 8.51 16.90 5.17
C GLU A 61 8.32 15.97 3.96
N MET A 62 8.82 16.36 2.80
CA MET A 62 8.75 15.52 1.59
C MET A 62 9.54 14.23 1.73
N ALA A 63 10.72 14.31 2.36
CA ALA A 63 11.50 13.13 2.69
C ALA A 63 10.74 12.21 3.65
N PHE A 64 10.09 12.76 4.68
CA PHE A 64 9.26 11.98 5.60
C PHE A 64 8.10 11.28 4.89
N ARG A 65 7.29 12.01 4.11
CA ARG A 65 6.15 11.45 3.37
C ARG A 65 6.58 10.36 2.40
N SER A 66 7.64 10.61 1.64
CA SER A 66 8.19 9.64 0.69
C SER A 66 8.72 8.39 1.40
N THR A 67 9.41 8.57 2.54
CA THR A 67 9.94 7.46 3.34
C THR A 67 8.80 6.60 3.86
N VAL A 68 7.72 7.20 4.37
CA VAL A 68 6.55 6.44 4.84
C VAL A 68 5.86 5.72 3.67
N ALA A 69 5.65 6.40 2.54
CA ALA A 69 4.98 5.80 1.39
C ALA A 69 5.77 4.63 0.78
N TYR A 70 7.02 4.86 0.36
CA TYR A 70 7.84 3.81 -0.24
C TYR A 70 8.21 2.72 0.77
N GLY A 71 8.40 3.06 2.04
CA GLY A 71 8.57 2.08 3.11
C GLY A 71 7.34 1.17 3.26
N SER A 72 6.14 1.75 3.25
CA SER A 72 4.90 0.97 3.33
C SER A 72 4.70 0.07 2.11
N PHE A 73 4.89 0.59 0.90
CA PHE A 73 4.83 -0.21 -0.33
C PHE A 73 5.84 -1.35 -0.34
N THR A 74 7.05 -1.12 0.17
CA THR A 74 8.09 -2.15 0.30
C THR A 74 7.65 -3.26 1.23
N VAL A 75 7.09 -2.92 2.40
CA VAL A 75 6.55 -3.91 3.34
C VAL A 75 5.42 -4.71 2.71
N MET A 76 4.52 -4.06 1.97
CA MET A 76 3.44 -4.74 1.24
C MET A 76 3.98 -5.76 0.23
N ALA A 77 4.92 -5.31 -0.59
CA ALA A 77 5.56 -6.11 -1.63
C ALA A 77 6.21 -7.37 -1.02
N LEU A 78 6.91 -7.23 0.10
CA LEU A 78 7.53 -8.36 0.81
C LEU A 78 6.48 -9.37 1.31
N ILE A 79 5.38 -8.89 1.90
CA ILE A 79 4.30 -9.78 2.36
C ILE A 79 3.69 -10.55 1.19
N LEU A 80 3.38 -9.87 0.08
CA LEU A 80 2.84 -10.48 -1.12
C LEU A 80 3.82 -11.49 -1.76
N ILE A 81 5.12 -11.22 -1.75
CA ILE A 81 6.12 -12.19 -2.22
C ILE A 81 6.11 -13.45 -1.35
N VAL A 82 6.07 -13.30 -0.03
CA VAL A 82 6.03 -14.43 0.90
C VAL A 82 4.78 -15.29 0.70
N THR A 83 3.60 -14.68 0.54
CA THR A 83 2.34 -15.39 0.27
C THR A 83 2.34 -16.08 -1.08
N VAL A 84 2.87 -15.46 -2.15
CA VAL A 84 3.08 -16.10 -3.46
C VAL A 84 3.95 -17.33 -3.32
N VAL A 85 5.12 -17.21 -2.69
CA VAL A 85 6.08 -18.32 -2.54
C VAL A 85 5.46 -19.46 -1.72
N ALA A 86 4.73 -19.13 -0.64
CA ALA A 86 4.03 -20.13 0.16
C ALA A 86 2.93 -20.84 -0.63
N ALA A 87 2.14 -20.11 -1.41
CA ALA A 87 1.08 -20.66 -2.25
C ALA A 87 1.64 -21.54 -3.38
N TRP A 88 2.74 -21.12 -4.00
CA TRP A 88 3.47 -21.88 -5.03
C TRP A 88 3.97 -23.21 -4.48
N ARG A 89 4.64 -23.20 -3.32
CA ARG A 89 5.10 -24.42 -2.63
C ARG A 89 3.97 -25.39 -2.32
N ARG A 90 2.77 -24.87 -2.02
CA ARG A 90 1.56 -25.67 -1.77
C ARG A 90 0.78 -26.03 -3.05
N ARG A 91 1.32 -25.74 -4.24
CA ARG A 91 0.67 -25.96 -5.55
C ARG A 91 -0.74 -25.34 -5.66
N ARG A 92 -0.97 -24.22 -4.98
CA ARG A 92 -2.25 -23.48 -5.00
C ARG A 92 -2.21 -22.38 -6.05
N HIS A 93 -2.24 -22.77 -7.33
CA HIS A 93 -2.09 -21.85 -8.46
C HIS A 93 -3.10 -20.68 -8.47
N GLY A 94 -4.34 -20.90 -8.03
CA GLY A 94 -5.33 -19.82 -7.95
C GLY A 94 -4.91 -18.68 -7.02
N ILE A 95 -4.32 -19.01 -5.86
CA ILE A 95 -3.81 -18.01 -4.91
C ILE A 95 -2.58 -17.30 -5.47
N VAL A 96 -1.71 -18.03 -6.19
CA VAL A 96 -0.54 -17.42 -6.85
C VAL A 96 -0.97 -16.33 -7.83
N VAL A 97 -1.96 -16.61 -8.70
CA VAL A 97 -2.46 -15.62 -9.68
C VAL A 97 -3.08 -14.40 -8.99
N MET A 98 -3.89 -14.62 -7.94
CA MET A 98 -4.49 -13.53 -7.16
C MET A 98 -3.40 -12.63 -6.55
N GLN A 99 -2.40 -13.23 -5.94
CA GLN A 99 -1.32 -12.51 -5.27
C GLN A 99 -0.39 -11.79 -6.24
N LEU A 100 -0.10 -12.36 -7.40
CA LEU A 100 0.63 -11.65 -8.46
C LEU A 100 -0.15 -10.45 -8.99
N THR A 101 -1.47 -10.56 -9.08
CA THR A 101 -2.34 -9.45 -9.48
C THR A 101 -2.34 -8.34 -8.42
N ALA A 102 -2.44 -8.72 -7.13
CA ALA A 102 -2.31 -7.78 -6.03
C ALA A 102 -0.94 -7.08 -6.02
N PHE A 103 0.14 -7.84 -6.27
CA PHE A 103 1.49 -7.29 -6.37
C PHE A 103 1.62 -6.29 -7.51
N ALA A 104 1.07 -6.59 -8.69
CA ALA A 104 1.06 -5.67 -9.82
C ALA A 104 0.28 -4.39 -9.50
N ALA A 105 -0.86 -4.50 -8.81
CA ALA A 105 -1.64 -3.34 -8.36
C ALA A 105 -0.84 -2.47 -7.38
N VAL A 106 -0.13 -3.08 -6.43
CA VAL A 106 0.74 -2.35 -5.49
C VAL A 106 1.89 -1.64 -6.22
N ALA A 107 2.52 -2.31 -7.18
CA ALA A 107 3.58 -1.71 -7.99
C ALA A 107 3.05 -0.51 -8.80
N ALA A 108 1.86 -0.62 -9.38
CA ALA A 108 1.21 0.48 -10.09
C ALA A 108 0.88 1.65 -9.14
N LEU A 109 0.34 1.37 -7.96
CA LEU A 109 0.08 2.39 -6.94
C LEU A 109 1.37 3.10 -6.51
N ALA A 110 2.47 2.37 -6.31
CA ALA A 110 3.75 2.95 -5.96
C ALA A 110 4.34 3.82 -7.08
N ALA A 111 4.15 3.41 -8.34
CA ALA A 111 4.61 4.16 -9.51
C ALA A 111 3.79 5.44 -9.77
N LEU A 112 2.49 5.39 -9.46
CA LEU A 112 1.57 6.53 -9.59
C LEU A 112 1.50 7.40 -8.33
N TRP A 113 2.20 7.02 -7.25
CA TRP A 113 2.14 7.77 -6.02
C TRP A 113 2.91 9.08 -6.16
N GLU A 114 2.20 10.18 -5.94
CA GLU A 114 2.78 11.51 -5.84
C GLU A 114 2.72 12.00 -4.39
N PRO A 115 3.81 12.60 -3.87
CA PRO A 115 3.81 13.18 -2.53
C PRO A 115 2.86 14.39 -2.41
N TYR A 116 2.51 15.01 -3.55
CA TYR A 116 1.58 16.12 -3.68
C TYR A 116 0.30 15.68 -4.40
N ALA A 117 -0.80 16.40 -4.19
CA ALA A 117 -2.00 16.28 -5.00
C ALA A 117 -2.05 17.54 -5.87
N PRO A 118 -2.06 17.44 -7.21
CA PRO A 118 -2.24 18.61 -8.04
C PRO A 118 -3.62 19.22 -7.76
N LEU A 119 -3.65 20.51 -7.41
CA LEU A 119 -4.89 21.28 -7.34
C LEU A 119 -5.49 21.34 -8.75
N HIS A 120 -6.66 20.72 -8.92
CA HIS A 120 -7.56 20.98 -10.03
C HIS A 120 -8.66 21.95 -9.58
#